data_AF-A0A2D0A6Y1-F1
#
_entry.id   AF-A0A2D0A6Y1-F1
#
_cell.length_a   1.000
_cell.length_b   1.000
_cell.length_c   1.000
_cell.angle_alpha   90.00
_cell.angle_beta   90.00
_cell.angle_gamma   90.00
#
_symmetry.space_group_name_H-M   'P 1'
#
loop_
_entity.id
_entity.type
_entity.pdbx_description
1 polymer ?
#
loop_
_entity_poly.entity_id
_entity_poly.type
_entity_poly.pdbx_seq_one_letter_code
_entity_poly.pdbx_strand_id
1 'polypeptide(L)'
;MFRDNSGRGGAVQSVRMRSLVLIGHGSHLNGESAVAVYRYAELIRQRGLFDEVIEGYWKEEPSLRQVLKTTASTDVTVIPMFISEGYFTETVIPREMGLGHQGPVPPEGVARVIGGRTVRYTLPYGVHPSMTDVILARAREVLPDANPEDTALIVLGHGTTRNENSNRIVYQNADRIRESGQFAEVQALFLDEDPKVGTWPETVRSPRVVVVPFFASEGWHTLETIPEDMGLTGTVTDFTENPHGHQQVFYARPVGTHAAVADVILHLAEEASGAGGPGGDTERGHEAAWQAFLKGARAGLRVGEVLVTPELGVFELRNALDEGRPGADLTTLVTPEGVRDQVRFTDGGEHRPVHTLRNLPRGWRAVLSEADLRRAMHYVYPAVIEETYAHDCHALRPTPWATTARRQTGIYAKVQKATPAQVEHVAQDVCTGCLRTRLWAGHKLTQSFLNGVPGGIPCAEACTFVVAEVREEVSGKRGGGGHSHSH
;
A
#
# COMPACT_ATOMS: atom_id res chain seq x y z
N MET A 1 -38.23 -6.84 -55.58
CA MET A 1 -39.06 -7.26 -54.44
C MET A 1 -38.13 -7.81 -53.37
N PHE A 2 -38.15 -7.13 -52.22
CA PHE A 2 -37.39 -7.30 -50.99
C PHE A 2 -36.68 -8.64 -50.75
N ARG A 3 -35.37 -8.58 -50.49
CA ARG A 3 -34.69 -9.53 -49.60
C ARG A 3 -34.14 -8.79 -48.39
N ASP A 4 -34.58 -9.29 -47.27
CA ASP A 4 -34.41 -8.90 -45.88
C ASP A 4 -32.94 -8.67 -45.51
N ASN A 5 -32.65 -7.53 -44.87
CA ASN A 5 -31.34 -7.22 -44.30
C ASN A 5 -31.58 -6.82 -42.85
N SER A 6 -31.75 -7.81 -41.99
CA SER A 6 -31.91 -7.62 -40.55
C SER A 6 -30.85 -8.43 -39.79
N GLY A 7 -30.04 -7.70 -39.01
CA GLY A 7 -29.45 -8.22 -37.78
C GLY A 7 -28.06 -8.86 -37.88
N ARG A 8 -27.02 -8.05 -38.14
CA ARG A 8 -25.73 -8.25 -37.45
C ARG A 8 -25.59 -7.17 -36.39
N GLY A 9 -26.18 -7.42 -35.22
CA GLY A 9 -25.80 -6.72 -34.00
C GLY A 9 -24.32 -6.96 -33.78
N GLY A 10 -23.52 -5.90 -33.83
CA GLY A 10 -22.12 -5.96 -33.44
C GLY A 10 -22.05 -6.43 -32.00
N ALA A 11 -21.50 -7.63 -31.77
CA ALA A 11 -21.10 -8.04 -30.44
C ALA A 11 -20.05 -7.03 -29.97
N VAL A 12 -20.39 -6.24 -28.96
CA VAL A 12 -19.43 -5.44 -28.20
C VAL A 12 -18.41 -6.44 -27.69
N GLN A 13 -17.19 -6.41 -28.22
CA GLN A 13 -16.10 -7.19 -27.64
C GLN A 13 -15.95 -6.69 -26.20
N SER A 14 -16.26 -7.56 -25.23
CA SER A 14 -16.00 -7.30 -23.82
C SER A 14 -14.50 -7.05 -23.69
N VAL A 15 -14.14 -5.82 -23.33
CA VAL A 15 -12.76 -5.47 -23.02
C VAL A 15 -12.46 -6.17 -21.71
N ARG A 16 -11.61 -7.20 -21.79
CA ARG A 16 -11.27 -7.99 -20.62
C ARG A 16 -10.19 -7.26 -19.83
N MET A 17 -10.52 -6.83 -18.62
CA MET A 17 -9.68 -5.99 -17.78
C MET A 17 -9.23 -6.73 -16.52
N ARG A 18 -8.06 -6.39 -15.99
CA ARG A 18 -7.52 -6.91 -14.73
C ARG A 18 -6.96 -5.78 -13.89
N SER A 19 -7.36 -5.76 -12.62
CA SER A 19 -6.85 -4.81 -11.63
C SER A 19 -5.89 -5.53 -10.68
N LEU A 20 -4.68 -4.98 -10.52
CA LEU A 20 -3.77 -5.38 -9.46
C LEU A 20 -3.85 -4.39 -8.30
N VAL A 21 -4.00 -4.89 -7.07
CA VAL A 21 -4.04 -4.08 -5.86
C VAL A 21 -2.87 -4.47 -4.96
N LEU A 22 -2.02 -3.50 -4.61
CA LEU A 22 -0.90 -3.69 -3.69
C LEU A 22 -1.27 -3.12 -2.32
N ILE A 23 -1.23 -3.95 -1.28
CA ILE A 23 -1.66 -3.57 0.07
C ILE A 23 -0.46 -3.34 0.98
N GLY A 24 -0.18 -2.08 1.31
CA GLY A 24 0.80 -1.68 2.30
C GLY A 24 0.24 -1.57 3.71
N HIS A 25 1.15 -1.44 4.68
CA HIS A 25 0.77 -1.12 6.05
C HIS A 25 0.34 0.35 6.17
N GLY A 26 1.14 1.27 5.61
CA GLY A 26 0.96 2.72 5.73
C GLY A 26 1.14 3.25 7.15
N SER A 27 0.93 4.55 7.33
CA SER A 27 1.10 5.22 8.63
C SER A 27 0.15 6.39 8.82
N HIS A 28 -0.10 6.74 10.08
CA HIS A 28 -0.75 8.02 10.42
C HIS A 28 0.25 9.18 10.51
N LEU A 29 1.55 8.88 10.68
CA LEU A 29 2.57 9.88 11.03
C LEU A 29 3.70 9.95 10.01
N ASN A 30 4.07 8.82 9.40
CA ASN A 30 5.25 8.70 8.56
C ASN A 30 4.89 8.29 7.13
N GLY A 31 4.90 9.27 6.22
CA GLY A 31 4.63 9.05 4.80
C GLY A 31 5.61 8.09 4.13
N GLU A 32 6.83 7.94 4.64
CA GLU A 32 7.84 7.04 4.05
C GLU A 32 7.40 5.57 4.06
N SER A 33 6.50 5.19 4.98
CA SER A 33 5.97 3.82 5.09
C SER A 33 5.23 3.31 3.84
N ALA A 34 4.76 4.22 2.98
CA ALA A 34 4.05 3.89 1.76
C ALA A 34 4.94 3.87 0.50
N VAL A 35 6.16 4.41 0.59
CA VAL A 35 7.07 4.63 -0.56
C VAL A 35 7.45 3.34 -1.29
N ALA A 36 7.71 2.26 -0.55
CA ALA A 36 8.03 0.98 -1.16
C ALA A 36 6.89 0.49 -2.08
N VAL A 37 5.64 0.60 -1.62
CA VAL A 37 4.47 0.18 -2.39
C VAL A 37 4.30 1.02 -3.66
N TYR A 38 4.50 2.33 -3.58
CA TYR A 38 4.46 3.22 -4.75
C TYR A 38 5.50 2.83 -5.81
N ARG A 39 6.74 2.56 -5.38
CA ARG A 39 7.81 2.14 -6.30
C ARG A 39 7.45 0.85 -7.04
N TYR A 40 6.89 -0.14 -6.34
CA TYR A 40 6.47 -1.38 -6.98
C TYR A 40 5.29 -1.20 -7.91
N ALA A 41 4.30 -0.39 -7.52
CA ALA A 41 3.17 -0.09 -8.38
C ALA A 41 3.61 0.59 -9.69
N GLU A 42 4.55 1.54 -9.61
CA GLU A 42 5.14 2.20 -10.79
C GLU A 42 5.92 1.24 -11.68
N LEU A 43 6.79 0.40 -11.10
CA LEU A 43 7.53 -0.62 -11.85
C LEU A 43 6.60 -1.60 -12.58
N ILE A 44 5.48 -1.99 -11.96
CA ILE A 44 4.52 -2.91 -12.57
C ILE A 44 3.69 -2.20 -13.65
N ARG A 45 3.28 -0.94 -13.44
CA ARG A 45 2.59 -0.13 -14.46
C ARG A 45 3.44 0.01 -15.72
N GLN A 46 4.75 0.22 -15.59
CA GLN A 46 5.68 0.33 -16.72
C GLN A 46 5.73 -0.96 -17.57
N ARG A 47 5.43 -2.12 -16.98
CA ARG A 47 5.41 -3.41 -17.70
C ARG A 47 4.13 -3.63 -18.52
N GLY A 48 3.05 -2.88 -18.24
CA GLY A 48 1.80 -2.96 -18.99
C GLY A 48 1.08 -4.31 -18.92
N LEU A 49 1.34 -5.11 -17.88
CA LEU A 49 0.74 -6.45 -17.72
C LEU A 49 -0.66 -6.42 -17.11
N PHE A 50 -1.03 -5.31 -16.46
CA PHE A 50 -2.36 -5.07 -15.89
C PHE A 50 -2.92 -3.77 -16.46
N ASP A 51 -4.24 -3.70 -16.63
CA ASP A 51 -4.93 -2.49 -17.08
C ASP A 51 -4.84 -1.39 -16.02
N GLU A 52 -4.74 -1.77 -14.76
CA GLU A 52 -4.44 -0.87 -13.67
C GLU A 52 -3.71 -1.55 -12.51
N VAL A 53 -2.87 -0.77 -11.83
CA VAL A 53 -2.28 -1.11 -10.55
C VAL A 53 -2.72 -0.04 -9.56
N ILE A 54 -3.20 -0.44 -8.39
CA ILE A 54 -3.76 0.45 -7.37
C ILE A 54 -3.09 0.16 -6.03
N GLU A 55 -2.69 1.21 -5.31
CA GLU A 55 -2.18 1.10 -3.96
C GLU A 55 -3.31 1.21 -2.92
N GLY A 56 -3.23 0.42 -1.85
CA GLY A 56 -4.11 0.53 -0.69
C GLY A 56 -3.37 0.26 0.61
N TYR A 57 -3.88 0.79 1.72
CA TYR A 57 -3.16 0.80 2.99
C TYR A 57 -4.06 0.48 4.19
N TRP A 58 -3.45 -0.06 5.25
CA TRP A 58 -4.14 -0.28 6.52
C TRP A 58 -4.32 1.02 7.31
N LYS A 59 -3.30 1.88 7.37
CA LYS A 59 -3.32 3.09 8.21
C LYS A 59 -3.50 4.42 7.45
N GLU A 60 -3.44 4.45 6.14
CA GLU A 60 -3.70 5.67 5.35
C GLU A 60 -4.69 5.41 4.21
N GLU A 61 -5.10 6.47 3.49
CA GLU A 61 -5.95 6.35 2.31
C GLU A 61 -5.13 6.17 1.02
N PRO A 62 -5.55 5.35 0.04
CA PRO A 62 -6.79 4.57 0.00
C PRO A 62 -6.81 3.44 1.04
N SER A 63 -7.82 3.43 1.90
CA SER A 63 -7.89 2.42 2.97
C SER A 63 -8.34 1.06 2.45
N LEU A 64 -8.13 0.00 3.25
CA LEU A 64 -8.66 -1.35 2.98
C LEU A 64 -10.19 -1.39 2.74
N ARG A 65 -10.94 -0.40 3.27
CA ARG A 65 -12.40 -0.26 3.10
C ARG A 65 -12.79 0.48 1.82
N GLN A 66 -11.83 1.14 1.18
CA GLN A 66 -12.02 1.97 -0.01
C GLN A 66 -11.45 1.31 -1.28
N VAL A 67 -10.31 0.64 -1.17
CA VAL A 67 -9.49 0.22 -2.34
C VAL A 67 -10.25 -0.64 -3.36
N LEU A 68 -11.18 -1.51 -2.94
CA LEU A 68 -11.98 -2.27 -3.91
C LEU A 68 -12.97 -1.39 -4.68
N LYS A 69 -13.45 -0.29 -4.08
CA LYS A 69 -14.36 0.65 -4.75
C LYS A 69 -13.66 1.42 -5.88
N THR A 70 -12.34 1.59 -5.80
CA THR A 70 -11.54 2.32 -6.79
C THR A 70 -11.08 1.42 -7.95
N THR A 71 -11.37 0.13 -7.92
CA THR A 71 -11.05 -0.80 -9.02
C THR A 71 -12.08 -0.69 -10.14
N ALA A 72 -11.59 -0.54 -11.36
CA ALA A 72 -12.36 -0.46 -12.59
C ALA A 72 -12.70 -1.83 -13.19
N SER A 73 -12.00 -2.90 -12.80
CA SER A 73 -12.32 -4.27 -13.25
C SER A 73 -13.14 -5.06 -12.23
N THR A 74 -13.94 -6.00 -12.73
CA THR A 74 -14.53 -7.07 -11.92
C THR A 74 -13.55 -8.19 -11.59
N ASP A 75 -12.33 -8.17 -12.12
CA ASP A 75 -11.27 -9.14 -11.86
C ASP A 75 -10.11 -8.46 -11.14
N VAL A 76 -9.97 -8.75 -9.84
CA VAL A 76 -9.06 -8.05 -8.95
C VAL A 76 -8.14 -9.05 -8.26
N THR A 77 -6.84 -8.85 -8.38
CA THR A 77 -5.82 -9.57 -7.61
C THR A 77 -5.21 -8.64 -6.57
N VAL A 78 -5.12 -9.10 -5.33
CA VAL A 78 -4.70 -8.32 -4.16
C VAL A 78 -3.46 -8.97 -3.55
N ILE A 79 -2.37 -8.23 -3.50
CA ILE A 79 -1.07 -8.69 -3.00
C ILE A 79 -0.70 -7.92 -1.72
N PRO A 80 -0.56 -8.60 -0.58
CA PRO A 80 -0.02 -7.99 0.63
C PRO A 80 1.47 -7.68 0.49
N MET A 81 1.83 -6.42 0.70
CA MET A 81 3.21 -5.93 0.62
C MET A 81 3.97 -6.14 1.94
N PHE A 82 4.07 -7.40 2.38
CA PHE A 82 4.73 -7.80 3.64
C PHE A 82 5.86 -8.81 3.37
N ILE A 83 6.91 -8.78 4.20
CA ILE A 83 8.05 -9.69 4.07
C ILE A 83 7.80 -11.07 4.72
N SER A 84 6.74 -11.19 5.51
CA SER A 84 6.37 -12.41 6.22
C SER A 84 4.86 -12.56 6.36
N GLU A 85 4.44 -13.79 6.66
CA GLU A 85 3.07 -14.11 7.06
C GLU A 85 2.84 -13.83 8.55
N GLY A 86 1.57 -13.59 8.88
CA GLY A 86 1.10 -13.63 10.26
C GLY A 86 -0.20 -12.87 10.43
N TYR A 87 -0.40 -12.37 11.65
CA TYR A 87 -1.65 -11.76 12.08
C TYR A 87 -2.25 -10.73 11.10
N PHE A 88 -1.41 -9.88 10.50
CA PHE A 88 -1.88 -8.87 9.55
C PHE A 88 -2.38 -9.47 8.24
N THR A 89 -1.58 -10.34 7.62
CA THR A 89 -1.89 -10.94 6.32
C THR A 89 -2.97 -12.02 6.42
N GLU A 90 -3.08 -12.70 7.56
CA GLU A 90 -4.01 -13.80 7.78
C GLU A 90 -5.34 -13.38 8.41
N THR A 91 -5.38 -12.24 9.12
CA THR A 91 -6.57 -11.81 9.87
C THR A 91 -6.98 -10.36 9.56
N VAL A 92 -6.08 -9.39 9.73
CA VAL A 92 -6.45 -7.96 9.65
C VAL A 92 -6.87 -7.58 8.24
N ILE A 93 -6.04 -7.84 7.23
CA ILE A 93 -6.33 -7.46 5.84
C ILE A 93 -7.57 -8.19 5.31
N PRO A 94 -7.70 -9.53 5.44
CA PRO A 94 -8.92 -10.23 5.02
C PRO A 94 -10.20 -9.71 5.69
N ARG A 95 -10.14 -9.40 6.99
CA ARG A 95 -11.28 -8.84 7.74
C ARG A 95 -11.66 -7.46 7.24
N GLU A 96 -10.71 -6.54 7.12
CA GLU A 96 -11.00 -5.18 6.67
C GLU A 96 -11.40 -5.15 5.19
N MET A 97 -10.93 -6.06 4.34
CA MET A 97 -11.40 -6.16 2.96
C MET A 97 -12.71 -6.93 2.81
N GLY A 98 -13.20 -7.57 3.88
CA GLY A 98 -14.46 -8.33 3.88
C GLY A 98 -14.39 -9.67 3.15
N LEU A 99 -13.22 -10.31 3.12
CA LEU A 99 -12.99 -11.58 2.41
C LEU A 99 -13.62 -12.80 3.10
N GLY A 100 -14.07 -12.67 4.36
CA GLY A 100 -14.59 -13.80 5.12
C GLY A 100 -13.57 -14.94 5.27
N HIS A 101 -12.29 -14.57 5.42
CA HIS A 101 -11.17 -15.50 5.63
C HIS A 101 -10.45 -15.14 6.93
N GLN A 102 -9.96 -16.15 7.64
CA GLN A 102 -9.12 -16.00 8.82
C GLN A 102 -8.15 -17.17 8.92
N GLY A 103 -6.88 -16.86 9.24
CA GLY A 103 -5.81 -17.85 9.39
C GLY A 103 -4.95 -18.00 8.14
N PRO A 104 -4.10 -19.04 8.09
CA PRO A 104 -3.16 -19.25 6.99
C PRO A 104 -3.83 -19.20 5.63
N VAL A 105 -3.19 -18.51 4.69
CA VAL A 105 -3.63 -18.39 3.31
C VAL A 105 -2.96 -19.53 2.52
N PRO A 106 -3.68 -20.30 1.69
CA PRO A 106 -3.06 -21.36 0.91
C PRO A 106 -2.14 -20.76 -0.19
N PRO A 107 -1.19 -21.54 -0.76
CA PRO A 107 -0.26 -21.05 -1.77
C PRO A 107 -0.92 -20.35 -2.96
N GLU A 108 -2.05 -20.89 -3.45
CA GLU A 108 -2.85 -20.32 -4.54
C GLU A 108 -3.68 -19.09 -4.13
N GLY A 109 -3.67 -18.71 -2.86
CA GLY A 109 -4.48 -17.62 -2.32
C GLY A 109 -5.97 -17.97 -2.15
N VAL A 110 -6.76 -16.96 -1.78
CA VAL A 110 -8.20 -17.09 -1.52
C VAL A 110 -8.98 -16.25 -2.51
N ALA A 111 -9.94 -16.85 -3.20
CA ALA A 111 -10.86 -16.15 -4.11
C ALA A 111 -12.25 -15.94 -3.47
N ARG A 112 -12.82 -14.75 -3.65
CA ARG A 112 -14.18 -14.39 -3.19
C ARG A 112 -14.89 -13.49 -4.19
N VAL A 113 -16.21 -13.62 -4.27
CA VAL A 113 -17.04 -12.67 -5.02
C VAL A 113 -17.58 -11.59 -4.08
N ILE A 114 -17.20 -10.34 -4.30
CA ILE A 114 -17.58 -9.18 -3.47
C ILE A 114 -18.13 -8.09 -4.38
N GLY A 115 -19.42 -7.76 -4.23
CA GLY A 115 -20.05 -6.67 -4.99
C GLY A 115 -19.90 -6.82 -6.51
N GLY A 116 -19.99 -8.05 -7.02
CA GLY A 116 -19.82 -8.36 -8.45
C GLY A 116 -18.37 -8.49 -8.92
N ARG A 117 -17.38 -8.30 -8.03
CA ARG A 117 -15.96 -8.48 -8.33
C ARG A 117 -15.49 -9.85 -7.85
N THR A 118 -14.73 -10.56 -8.67
CA THR A 118 -13.87 -11.66 -8.23
C THR A 118 -12.60 -11.07 -7.65
N VAL A 119 -12.41 -11.22 -6.35
CA VAL A 119 -11.25 -10.74 -5.61
C VAL A 119 -10.40 -11.93 -5.19
N ARG A 120 -9.15 -11.96 -5.66
CA ARG A 120 -8.13 -12.96 -5.32
C ARG A 120 -7.13 -12.35 -4.36
N TYR A 121 -7.03 -12.89 -3.16
CA TYR A 121 -6.09 -12.45 -2.14
C TYR A 121 -4.95 -13.44 -2.03
N THR A 122 -3.73 -13.01 -2.31
CA THR A 122 -2.55 -13.89 -2.37
C THR A 122 -1.84 -13.98 -1.02
N LEU A 123 -0.82 -14.83 -0.97
CA LEU A 123 0.24 -14.73 0.03
C LEU A 123 1.01 -13.40 -0.07
N PRO A 124 1.64 -12.93 1.01
CA PRO A 124 2.55 -11.79 0.94
C PRO A 124 3.79 -12.08 0.09
N TYR A 125 4.38 -11.05 -0.55
CA TYR A 125 5.52 -11.26 -1.46
C TYR A 125 6.73 -11.94 -0.80
N GLY A 126 6.99 -11.65 0.49
CA GLY A 126 8.19 -12.13 1.15
C GLY A 126 8.25 -13.65 1.32
N VAL A 127 7.11 -14.35 1.30
CA VAL A 127 7.09 -15.81 1.44
C VAL A 127 7.20 -16.56 0.12
N HIS A 128 7.19 -15.85 -1.01
CA HIS A 128 7.29 -16.48 -2.32
C HIS A 128 8.71 -17.03 -2.57
N PRO A 129 8.88 -18.24 -3.13
CA PRO A 129 10.19 -18.86 -3.35
C PRO A 129 11.18 -18.02 -4.17
N SER A 130 10.70 -17.26 -5.17
CA SER A 130 11.56 -16.34 -5.97
C SER A 130 12.23 -15.23 -5.17
N MET A 131 11.92 -15.03 -3.88
CA MET A 131 12.71 -14.17 -3.02
C MET A 131 14.17 -14.63 -2.88
N THR A 132 14.44 -15.92 -3.11
CA THR A 132 15.80 -16.45 -3.22
C THR A 132 16.59 -15.73 -4.33
N ASP A 133 15.97 -15.48 -5.49
CA ASP A 133 16.62 -14.76 -6.60
C ASP A 133 16.91 -13.29 -6.24
N VAL A 134 16.03 -12.66 -5.46
CA VAL A 134 16.23 -11.29 -4.97
C VAL A 134 17.39 -11.21 -3.99
N ILE A 135 17.52 -12.18 -3.08
CA ILE A 135 18.66 -12.29 -2.16
C ILE A 135 19.96 -12.45 -2.94
N LEU A 136 19.97 -13.34 -3.94
CA LEU A 136 21.14 -13.56 -4.78
C LEU A 136 21.49 -12.31 -5.61
N ALA A 137 20.50 -11.58 -6.13
CA ALA A 137 20.73 -10.32 -6.83
C ALA A 137 21.38 -9.28 -5.90
N ARG A 138 20.89 -9.14 -4.66
CA ARG A 138 21.49 -8.27 -3.64
C ARG A 138 22.91 -8.64 -3.30
N ALA A 139 23.20 -9.94 -3.18
CA ALA A 139 24.56 -10.39 -2.92
C ALA A 139 25.51 -10.01 -4.07
N ARG A 140 25.08 -10.18 -5.33
CA ARG A 140 25.88 -9.84 -6.52
C ARG A 140 26.11 -8.34 -6.70
N GLU A 141 25.23 -7.47 -6.18
CA GLU A 141 25.43 -6.01 -6.23
C GLU A 141 26.68 -5.56 -5.46
N VAL A 142 26.95 -6.20 -4.31
CA VAL A 142 28.09 -5.84 -3.45
C VAL A 142 29.30 -6.73 -3.66
N LEU A 143 29.10 -7.94 -4.20
CA LEU A 143 30.16 -8.90 -4.48
C LEU A 143 29.92 -9.64 -5.82
N PRO A 144 30.18 -8.99 -6.97
CA PRO A 144 29.87 -9.56 -8.29
C PRO A 144 30.77 -10.75 -8.67
N ASP A 145 31.94 -10.85 -8.07
CA ASP A 145 32.95 -11.89 -8.27
C ASP A 145 33.00 -12.90 -7.10
N ALA A 146 31.85 -13.10 -6.43
CA ALA A 146 31.70 -14.11 -5.39
C ALA A 146 32.11 -15.51 -5.91
N ASN A 147 32.89 -16.23 -5.11
CA ASN A 147 33.39 -17.56 -5.45
C ASN A 147 32.78 -18.61 -4.50
N PRO A 148 32.15 -19.68 -5.03
CA PRO A 148 31.56 -20.74 -4.22
C PRO A 148 32.52 -21.45 -3.26
N GLU A 149 33.84 -21.34 -3.44
CA GLU A 149 34.82 -22.00 -2.57
C GLU A 149 35.23 -21.17 -1.34
N ASP A 150 35.05 -19.84 -1.37
CA ASP A 150 35.62 -18.92 -0.38
C ASP A 150 34.63 -17.85 0.14
N THR A 151 33.39 -17.87 -0.33
CA THR A 151 32.40 -16.85 -0.02
C THR A 151 31.24 -17.43 0.79
N ALA A 152 30.96 -16.82 1.93
CA ALA A 152 29.77 -17.04 2.75
C ALA A 152 28.63 -16.09 2.38
N LEU A 153 27.39 -16.56 2.56
CA LEU A 153 26.21 -15.70 2.55
C LEU A 153 25.49 -15.77 3.90
N ILE A 154 25.20 -14.62 4.49
CA ILE A 154 24.32 -14.47 5.65
C ILE A 154 22.99 -13.87 5.17
N VAL A 155 21.91 -14.63 5.30
CA VAL A 155 20.54 -14.11 5.15
C VAL A 155 20.07 -13.66 6.52
N LEU A 156 19.90 -12.35 6.70
CA LEU A 156 19.69 -11.75 8.01
C LEU A 156 18.22 -11.36 8.22
N GLY A 157 17.54 -12.05 9.13
CA GLY A 157 16.17 -11.72 9.54
C GLY A 157 16.11 -10.76 10.73
N HIS A 158 14.93 -10.23 11.03
CA HIS A 158 14.71 -9.51 12.29
C HIS A 158 14.71 -10.48 13.48
N GLY A 159 14.02 -11.62 13.37
CA GLY A 159 13.77 -12.49 14.50
C GLY A 159 12.58 -12.01 15.33
N THR A 160 11.81 -12.93 15.90
CA THR A 160 10.73 -12.60 16.83
C THR A 160 10.29 -13.84 17.61
N THR A 161 10.25 -13.70 18.93
CA THR A 161 9.72 -14.74 19.83
C THR A 161 8.19 -14.86 19.81
N ARG A 162 7.49 -13.96 19.09
CA ARG A 162 6.02 -13.88 19.10
C ARG A 162 5.33 -14.73 18.04
N ASN A 163 6.01 -15.07 16.95
CA ASN A 163 5.45 -15.86 15.86
C ASN A 163 6.55 -16.61 15.08
N GLU A 164 6.67 -17.91 15.31
CA GLU A 164 7.66 -18.77 14.65
C GLU A 164 7.54 -18.75 13.10
N ASN A 165 6.34 -18.52 12.57
CA ASN A 165 6.14 -18.43 11.11
C ASN A 165 6.89 -17.24 10.48
N SER A 166 7.19 -16.19 11.26
CA SER A 166 7.82 -14.97 10.74
C SER A 166 9.28 -15.17 10.34
N ASN A 167 9.99 -16.12 10.97
CA ASN A 167 11.42 -16.36 10.73
C ASN A 167 11.69 -17.59 9.87
N ARG A 168 10.71 -18.51 9.79
CA ARG A 168 10.77 -19.71 8.94
C ARG A 168 11.18 -19.39 7.51
N ILE A 169 10.74 -18.25 6.96
CA ILE A 169 11.07 -17.86 5.59
C ILE A 169 12.55 -17.53 5.38
N VAL A 170 13.23 -17.02 6.40
CA VAL A 170 14.67 -16.71 6.34
C VAL A 170 15.46 -18.02 6.25
N TYR A 171 15.11 -18.99 7.11
CA TYR A 171 15.68 -20.35 7.04
C TYR A 171 15.41 -21.02 5.70
N GLN A 172 14.17 -20.99 5.20
CA GLN A 172 13.81 -21.59 3.90
C GLN A 172 14.60 -21.00 2.73
N ASN A 173 14.83 -19.68 2.71
CA ASN A 173 15.66 -19.05 1.69
C ASN A 173 17.14 -19.45 1.85
N ALA A 174 17.67 -19.45 3.08
CA ALA A 174 19.03 -19.90 3.34
C ALA A 174 19.25 -21.37 2.91
N ASP A 175 18.28 -22.25 3.17
CA ASP A 175 18.33 -23.66 2.78
C ASP A 175 18.33 -23.83 1.25
N ARG A 176 17.42 -23.16 0.53
CA ARG A 176 17.41 -23.18 -0.95
C ARG A 176 18.70 -22.67 -1.55
N ILE A 177 19.27 -21.60 -0.99
CA ILE A 177 20.54 -21.05 -1.48
C ILE A 177 21.69 -22.02 -1.19
N ARG A 178 21.69 -22.67 -0.02
CA ARG A 178 22.69 -23.70 0.31
C ARG A 178 22.64 -24.87 -0.65
N GLU A 179 21.44 -25.35 -0.98
CA GLU A 179 21.22 -26.42 -1.97
C GLU A 179 21.70 -26.03 -3.38
N SER A 180 21.73 -24.74 -3.71
CA SER A 180 22.22 -24.25 -5.01
C SER A 180 23.73 -24.33 -5.19
N GLY A 181 24.51 -24.49 -4.10
CA GLY A 181 25.98 -24.59 -4.15
C GLY A 181 26.71 -23.34 -4.62
N GLN A 182 26.07 -22.16 -4.60
CA GLN A 182 26.68 -20.89 -5.04
C GLN A 182 27.61 -20.24 -4.01
N PHE A 183 27.63 -20.74 -2.77
CA PHE A 183 28.42 -20.21 -1.66
C PHE A 183 29.04 -21.36 -0.87
N ALA A 184 30.20 -21.12 -0.26
CA ALA A 184 30.90 -22.10 0.56
C ALA A 184 30.09 -22.43 1.83
N GLU A 185 29.43 -21.42 2.38
CA GLU A 185 28.51 -21.54 3.50
C GLU A 185 27.36 -20.55 3.39
N VAL A 186 26.19 -20.94 3.91
CA VAL A 186 25.01 -20.08 3.96
C VAL A 186 24.44 -20.15 5.37
N GLN A 187 24.34 -19.00 6.04
CA GLN A 187 23.83 -18.87 7.40
C GLN A 187 22.54 -18.05 7.41
N ALA A 188 21.62 -18.41 8.30
CA ALA A 188 20.48 -17.58 8.68
C ALA A 188 20.76 -17.04 10.07
N LEU A 189 20.84 -15.72 10.22
CA LEU A 189 21.05 -15.04 11.51
C LEU A 189 19.93 -14.04 11.77
N PHE A 190 19.77 -13.60 13.02
CA PHE A 190 18.68 -12.72 13.44
C PHE A 190 19.13 -11.61 14.40
N LEU A 191 18.38 -10.52 14.50
CA LEU A 191 18.65 -9.47 15.49
C LEU A 191 18.20 -9.89 16.90
N ASP A 192 16.95 -10.30 17.02
CA ASP A 192 16.27 -10.45 18.31
C ASP A 192 16.18 -11.89 18.84
N GLU A 193 16.64 -12.87 18.07
CA GLU A 193 16.59 -14.28 18.44
C GLU A 193 17.86 -15.04 18.04
N ASP A 194 18.03 -16.24 18.58
CA ASP A 194 19.14 -17.10 18.21
C ASP A 194 18.89 -17.80 16.86
N PRO A 195 19.92 -17.99 16.02
CA PRO A 195 21.29 -17.50 16.20
C PRO A 195 21.41 -15.99 15.92
N LYS A 196 21.95 -15.24 16.89
CA LYS A 196 22.05 -13.78 16.80
C LYS A 196 23.09 -13.33 15.79
N VAL A 197 22.85 -12.18 15.17
CA VAL A 197 23.77 -11.58 14.19
C VAL A 197 25.16 -11.36 14.77
N GLY A 198 25.26 -10.99 16.05
CA GLY A 198 26.55 -10.76 16.72
C GLY A 198 27.42 -12.02 16.85
N THR A 199 26.88 -13.23 16.65
CA THR A 199 27.66 -14.48 16.71
C THR A 199 28.27 -14.87 15.36
N TRP A 200 28.13 -14.03 14.33
CA TRP A 200 28.68 -14.29 13.00
C TRP A 200 30.20 -14.61 12.99
N PRO A 201 31.08 -13.95 13.78
CA PRO A 201 32.53 -14.22 13.70
C PRO A 201 32.90 -15.62 14.19
N GLU A 202 32.05 -16.22 15.04
CA GLU A 202 32.27 -17.56 15.59
C GLU A 202 31.79 -18.65 14.61
N THR A 203 30.75 -18.35 13.83
CA THR A 203 30.01 -19.32 13.01
C THR A 203 30.42 -19.35 11.55
N VAL A 204 30.88 -18.22 11.00
CA VAL A 204 31.23 -18.04 9.57
C VAL A 204 32.74 -18.15 9.39
N ARG A 205 33.19 -19.10 8.57
CA ARG A 205 34.62 -19.42 8.39
C ARG A 205 35.23 -18.85 7.13
N SER A 206 34.41 -18.51 6.14
CA SER A 206 34.87 -18.11 4.81
C SER A 206 35.53 -16.74 4.86
N PRO A 207 36.61 -16.50 4.10
CA PRO A 207 37.31 -15.22 4.10
C PRO A 207 36.48 -14.06 3.51
N ARG A 208 35.48 -14.34 2.67
CA ARG A 208 34.58 -13.33 2.12
C ARG A 208 33.18 -13.61 2.64
N VAL A 209 32.51 -12.60 3.19
CA VAL A 209 31.19 -12.76 3.81
C VAL A 209 30.24 -11.72 3.23
N VAL A 210 29.17 -12.15 2.57
CA VAL A 210 28.12 -11.25 2.09
C VAL A 210 26.94 -11.31 3.05
N VAL A 211 26.47 -10.16 3.50
CA VAL A 211 25.31 -10.06 4.39
C VAL A 211 24.16 -9.39 3.66
N VAL A 212 23.03 -10.09 3.58
CA VAL A 212 21.82 -9.61 2.91
C VAL A 212 20.67 -9.52 3.92
N PRO A 213 20.25 -8.29 4.31
CA PRO A 213 19.11 -8.09 5.19
C PRO A 213 17.78 -8.48 4.51
N PHE A 214 17.06 -9.43 5.09
CA PHE A 214 15.72 -9.86 4.68
C PHE A 214 14.62 -8.96 5.28
N PHE A 215 14.65 -7.67 4.93
CA PHE A 215 13.74 -6.64 5.43
C PHE A 215 12.96 -6.00 4.29
N ALA A 216 11.75 -5.50 4.59
CA ALA A 216 10.86 -4.89 3.62
C ALA A 216 11.31 -3.51 3.12
N SER A 217 12.09 -2.77 3.92
CA SER A 217 12.59 -1.44 3.60
C SER A 217 13.89 -1.17 4.35
N GLU A 218 14.55 -0.06 4.00
CA GLU A 218 15.57 0.53 4.87
C GLU A 218 14.91 1.12 6.13
N GLY A 219 15.66 1.12 7.23
CA GLY A 219 15.25 1.69 8.50
C GLY A 219 16.39 1.67 9.50
N TRP A 220 16.12 2.13 10.72
CA TRP A 220 17.14 2.24 11.77
C TRP A 220 17.90 0.94 12.00
N HIS A 221 17.22 -0.22 12.00
CA HIS A 221 17.89 -1.51 12.15
C HIS A 221 18.90 -1.81 11.02
N THR A 222 18.54 -1.57 9.77
CA THR A 222 19.42 -1.86 8.62
C THR A 222 20.50 -0.81 8.41
N LEU A 223 20.39 0.36 9.05
CA LEU A 223 21.33 1.48 8.87
C LEU A 223 22.25 1.68 10.07
N GLU A 224 21.80 1.33 11.27
CA GLU A 224 22.52 1.57 12.53
C GLU A 224 22.72 0.26 13.31
N THR A 225 21.64 -0.41 13.74
CA THR A 225 21.74 -1.56 14.67
C THR A 225 22.56 -2.72 14.10
N ILE A 226 22.26 -3.15 12.87
CA ILE A 226 22.97 -4.28 12.23
C ILE A 226 24.44 -3.92 12.01
N PRO A 227 24.78 -2.75 11.41
CA PRO A 227 26.16 -2.30 11.34
C PRO A 227 26.87 -2.25 12.70
N GLU A 228 26.25 -1.71 13.74
CA GLU A 228 26.82 -1.64 15.09
C GLU A 228 27.08 -3.04 15.67
N ASP A 229 26.10 -3.93 15.66
CA ASP A 229 26.20 -5.30 16.19
C ASP A 229 27.26 -6.14 15.47
N MET A 230 27.47 -5.88 14.19
CA MET A 230 28.47 -6.55 13.36
C MET A 230 29.83 -5.86 13.31
N GLY A 231 29.94 -4.62 13.82
CA GLY A 231 31.16 -3.80 13.73
C GLY A 231 31.48 -3.28 12.32
N LEU A 232 30.46 -3.05 11.48
CA LEU A 232 30.62 -2.61 10.09
C LEU A 232 30.87 -1.10 10.01
N THR A 233 31.77 -0.68 9.13
CA THR A 233 32.10 0.74 8.89
C THR A 233 31.59 1.26 7.56
N GLY A 234 30.96 0.41 6.74
CA GLY A 234 30.38 0.76 5.46
C GLY A 234 29.93 -0.47 4.68
N THR A 235 29.82 -0.33 3.35
CA THR A 235 29.45 -1.44 2.46
C THR A 235 30.49 -2.56 2.47
N VAL A 236 31.76 -2.24 2.70
CA VAL A 236 32.85 -3.22 2.84
C VAL A 236 33.59 -2.93 4.13
N THR A 237 33.88 -3.97 4.91
CA THR A 237 34.64 -3.85 6.16
C THR A 237 35.61 -5.02 6.29
N ASP A 238 36.86 -4.71 6.61
CA ASP A 238 37.93 -5.69 6.83
C ASP A 238 38.09 -5.99 8.31
N PHE A 239 38.05 -7.28 8.66
CA PHE A 239 38.29 -7.80 10.00
C PHE A 239 39.57 -8.63 10.00
N THR A 240 40.66 -8.09 10.55
CA THR A 240 41.99 -8.75 10.54
C THR A 240 42.19 -9.77 11.65
N GLU A 241 41.39 -9.71 12.71
CA GLU A 241 41.57 -10.47 13.96
C GLU A 241 40.39 -11.40 14.28
N ASN A 242 39.58 -11.78 13.28
CA ASN A 242 38.50 -12.72 13.50
C ASN A 242 39.03 -14.14 13.82
N PRO A 243 38.25 -14.99 14.53
CA PRO A 243 38.70 -16.31 14.96
C PRO A 243 39.18 -17.23 13.83
N HIS A 244 38.67 -17.03 12.61
CA HIS A 244 38.98 -17.84 11.43
C HIS A 244 39.98 -17.17 10.47
N GLY A 245 40.62 -16.07 10.90
CA GLY A 245 41.59 -15.30 10.11
C GLY A 245 41.01 -14.00 9.55
N HIS A 246 41.69 -13.43 8.55
CA HIS A 246 41.21 -12.22 7.88
C HIS A 246 39.91 -12.50 7.13
N GLN A 247 38.87 -11.72 7.44
CA GLN A 247 37.58 -11.78 6.76
C GLN A 247 37.19 -10.40 6.24
N GLN A 248 36.65 -10.35 5.03
CA GLN A 248 36.08 -9.15 4.44
C GLN A 248 34.56 -9.30 4.34
N VAL A 249 33.84 -8.38 4.98
CA VAL A 249 32.37 -8.39 5.04
C VAL A 249 31.80 -7.36 4.07
N PHE A 250 30.85 -7.80 3.24
CA PHE A 250 30.13 -7.01 2.26
C PHE A 250 28.67 -6.87 2.69
N TYR A 251 28.25 -5.66 3.04
CA TYR A 251 26.91 -5.38 3.54
C TYR A 251 25.99 -4.87 2.44
N ALA A 252 25.00 -5.68 2.07
CA ALA A 252 24.01 -5.32 1.05
C ALA A 252 22.85 -4.52 1.64
N ARG A 253 22.18 -3.77 0.76
CA ARG A 253 20.88 -3.15 1.08
C ARG A 253 19.80 -4.23 1.30
N PRO A 254 18.73 -3.92 2.06
CA PRO A 254 17.66 -4.88 2.30
C PRO A 254 16.96 -5.34 1.01
N VAL A 255 16.50 -6.59 0.99
CA VAL A 255 15.85 -7.20 -0.18
C VAL A 255 14.60 -6.44 -0.64
N GLY A 256 13.82 -5.89 0.29
CA GLY A 256 12.57 -5.19 0.01
C GLY A 256 12.74 -3.82 -0.65
N THR A 257 13.98 -3.40 -0.94
CA THR A 257 14.25 -2.21 -1.77
C THR A 257 14.71 -2.56 -3.19
N HIS A 258 14.75 -3.85 -3.56
CA HIS A 258 15.28 -4.31 -4.84
C HIS A 258 14.18 -4.36 -5.90
N ALA A 259 14.46 -3.88 -7.12
CA ALA A 259 13.44 -3.80 -8.19
C ALA A 259 12.87 -5.17 -8.60
N ALA A 260 13.66 -6.25 -8.49
CA ALA A 260 13.21 -7.62 -8.80
C ALA A 260 12.11 -8.15 -7.87
N VAL A 261 11.80 -7.49 -6.76
CA VAL A 261 10.58 -7.80 -5.99
C VAL A 261 9.32 -7.59 -6.87
N ALA A 262 9.37 -6.71 -7.87
CA ALA A 262 8.29 -6.59 -8.86
C ALA A 262 8.04 -7.90 -9.62
N ASP A 263 9.07 -8.69 -9.91
CA ASP A 263 8.92 -10.01 -10.55
C ASP A 263 8.23 -10.99 -9.61
N VAL A 264 8.60 -10.97 -8.33
CA VAL A 264 7.98 -11.81 -7.29
C VAL A 264 6.49 -11.50 -7.15
N ILE A 265 6.11 -10.22 -7.18
CA ILE A 265 4.72 -9.76 -7.14
C ILE A 265 3.95 -10.30 -8.36
N LEU A 266 4.56 -10.28 -9.54
CA LEU A 266 3.93 -10.78 -10.76
C LEU A 266 3.74 -12.30 -10.74
N HIS A 267 4.73 -13.06 -10.27
CA HIS A 267 4.59 -14.51 -10.08
C HIS A 267 3.41 -14.83 -9.15
N LEU A 268 3.30 -14.15 -8.00
CA LEU A 268 2.15 -14.30 -7.11
C LEU A 268 0.81 -13.99 -7.79
N ALA A 269 0.79 -12.97 -8.65
CA ALA A 269 -0.44 -12.60 -9.35
C ALA A 269 -0.85 -13.65 -10.39
N GLU A 270 0.11 -14.28 -11.06
CA GLU A 270 -0.10 -15.34 -12.06
C GLU A 270 -0.51 -16.67 -11.43
N GLU A 271 0.06 -16.99 -10.26
CA GLU A 271 -0.24 -18.20 -9.49
C GLU A 271 -1.55 -18.12 -8.70
N ALA A 272 -2.13 -16.93 -8.57
CA ALA A 272 -3.37 -16.71 -7.82
C ALA A 272 -4.53 -17.56 -8.38
N SER A 273 -5.36 -18.07 -7.47
CA SER A 273 -6.45 -19.01 -7.78
C SER A 273 -7.39 -18.46 -8.85
N GLY A 274 -7.40 -19.12 -10.02
CA GLY A 274 -8.23 -18.72 -11.16
C GLY A 274 -7.73 -17.49 -11.92
N ALA A 275 -6.45 -17.11 -11.79
CA ALA A 275 -5.82 -16.02 -12.54
C ALA A 275 -5.58 -16.34 -14.02
N GLY A 276 -5.43 -17.62 -14.39
CA GLY A 276 -5.33 -18.08 -15.78
C GLY A 276 -6.64 -17.95 -16.59
N GLY A 277 -7.68 -17.39 -15.99
CA GLY A 277 -8.94 -17.09 -16.66
C GLY A 277 -8.83 -15.91 -17.63
N PRO A 278 -9.89 -15.65 -18.39
CA PRO A 278 -9.88 -14.63 -19.44
C PRO A 278 -9.74 -13.16 -18.98
N GLY A 279 -9.73 -12.85 -17.68
CA GLY A 279 -9.89 -11.51 -17.12
C GLY A 279 -11.36 -11.16 -16.85
N GLY A 280 -11.62 -9.99 -16.27
CA GLY A 280 -12.95 -9.51 -15.89
C GLY A 280 -13.54 -8.51 -16.88
N ASP A 281 -14.77 -8.08 -16.64
CA ASP A 281 -15.37 -6.96 -17.36
C ASP A 281 -15.10 -5.63 -16.62
N THR A 282 -15.40 -4.51 -17.26
CA THR A 282 -15.47 -3.22 -16.57
C THR A 282 -16.57 -3.24 -15.49
N GLU A 283 -16.23 -2.77 -14.29
CA GLU A 283 -17.20 -2.62 -13.21
C GLU A 283 -18.09 -1.41 -13.44
N ARG A 284 -19.39 -1.67 -13.64
CA ARG A 284 -20.34 -0.68 -14.15
C ARG A 284 -20.62 0.45 -13.18
N GLY A 285 -20.62 0.18 -11.88
CA GLY A 285 -20.82 1.20 -10.84
C GLY A 285 -19.68 2.20 -10.83
N HIS A 286 -18.44 1.70 -10.83
CA HIS A 286 -17.24 2.50 -10.99
C HIS A 286 -17.26 3.32 -12.29
N GLU A 287 -17.51 2.68 -13.44
CA GLU A 287 -17.56 3.38 -14.73
C GLU A 287 -18.61 4.51 -14.75
N ALA A 288 -19.82 4.25 -14.24
CA ALA A 288 -20.86 5.26 -14.18
C ALA A 288 -20.48 6.46 -13.27
N ALA A 289 -19.81 6.20 -12.15
CA ALA A 289 -19.31 7.26 -11.26
C ALA A 289 -18.29 8.15 -11.98
N TRP A 290 -17.37 7.56 -12.72
CA TRP A 290 -16.36 8.29 -13.47
C TRP A 290 -16.93 9.05 -14.66
N GLN A 291 -17.92 8.50 -15.37
CA GLN A 291 -18.63 9.24 -16.42
C GLN A 291 -19.38 10.45 -15.86
N ALA A 292 -20.01 10.33 -14.69
CA ALA A 292 -20.67 11.45 -14.01
C ALA A 292 -19.67 12.54 -13.61
N PHE A 293 -18.53 12.15 -13.05
CA PHE A 293 -17.43 13.07 -12.71
C PHE A 293 -16.87 13.78 -13.96
N LEU A 294 -16.54 13.03 -15.02
CA LEU A 294 -15.97 13.58 -16.26
C LEU A 294 -16.92 14.55 -16.95
N LYS A 295 -18.24 14.30 -16.91
CA LYS A 295 -19.25 15.24 -17.40
C LYS A 295 -19.14 16.59 -16.69
N GLY A 296 -18.98 16.60 -15.36
CA GLY A 296 -18.77 17.81 -14.57
C GLY A 296 -17.41 18.45 -14.85
N ALA A 297 -16.33 17.66 -14.86
CA ALA A 297 -14.98 18.14 -15.12
C ALA A 297 -14.85 18.86 -16.48
N ARG A 298 -15.54 18.38 -17.52
CA ARG A 298 -15.59 19.03 -18.86
C ARG A 298 -16.28 20.40 -18.87
N ALA A 299 -17.02 20.75 -17.83
CA ALA A 299 -17.63 22.07 -17.65
C ALA A 299 -16.86 22.95 -16.65
N GLY A 300 -15.80 22.43 -16.03
CA GLY A 300 -15.19 23.00 -14.83
C GLY A 300 -15.94 22.55 -13.58
N LEU A 301 -15.21 21.99 -12.62
CA LEU A 301 -15.80 21.42 -11.40
C LEU A 301 -14.91 21.68 -10.19
N ARG A 302 -15.53 21.90 -9.03
CA ARG A 302 -14.84 21.89 -7.74
C ARG A 302 -15.20 20.64 -6.95
N VAL A 303 -14.20 19.97 -6.43
CA VAL A 303 -14.34 18.78 -5.56
C VAL A 303 -13.53 19.05 -4.30
N GLY A 304 -14.19 19.23 -3.16
CA GLY A 304 -13.51 19.60 -1.93
C GLY A 304 -12.70 20.89 -2.09
N GLU A 305 -11.37 20.77 -1.94
CA GLU A 305 -10.40 21.85 -2.09
C GLU A 305 -9.74 21.90 -3.47
N VAL A 306 -10.18 21.07 -4.43
CA VAL A 306 -9.61 21.01 -5.78
C VAL A 306 -10.51 21.72 -6.78
N LEU A 307 -9.91 22.54 -7.64
CA LEU A 307 -10.51 23.03 -8.86
C LEU A 307 -10.00 22.20 -10.05
N VAL A 308 -10.93 21.65 -10.83
CA VAL A 308 -10.67 20.90 -12.07
C VAL A 308 -11.20 21.72 -13.24
N THR A 309 -10.32 22.09 -14.17
CA THR A 309 -10.64 22.94 -15.32
C THR A 309 -10.25 22.25 -16.63
N PRO A 310 -11.09 22.23 -17.66
CA PRO A 310 -10.68 21.73 -18.98
C PRO A 310 -9.80 22.76 -19.69
N GLU A 311 -8.65 22.32 -20.23
CA GLU A 311 -7.71 23.17 -20.97
C GLU A 311 -7.27 22.45 -22.26
N LEU A 312 -7.68 22.90 -23.44
CA LEU A 312 -7.17 22.43 -24.75
C LEU A 312 -6.99 20.89 -24.90
N GLY A 313 -7.96 20.10 -24.44
CA GLY A 313 -7.93 18.63 -24.56
C GLY A 313 -7.23 17.89 -23.41
N VAL A 314 -6.75 18.63 -22.41
CA VAL A 314 -6.27 18.12 -21.12
C VAL A 314 -7.11 18.72 -19.98
N PHE A 315 -6.84 18.27 -18.75
CA PHE A 315 -7.42 18.84 -17.54
C PHE A 315 -6.34 19.46 -16.67
N GLU A 316 -6.65 20.62 -16.12
CA GLU A 316 -5.84 21.29 -15.12
C GLU A 316 -6.45 21.10 -13.73
N LEU A 317 -5.63 20.70 -12.76
CA LEU A 317 -6.00 20.55 -11.36
C LEU A 317 -5.16 21.51 -10.53
N ARG A 318 -5.78 22.20 -9.58
CA ARG A 318 -5.07 23.01 -8.58
C ARG A 318 -5.88 23.09 -7.29
N ASN A 319 -5.27 23.60 -6.23
CA ASN A 319 -6.02 24.00 -5.06
C ASN A 319 -7.01 25.13 -5.43
N ALA A 320 -8.25 25.05 -4.96
CA ALA A 320 -9.30 26.01 -5.21
C ALA A 320 -8.97 27.42 -4.69
N LEU A 321 -8.07 27.53 -3.71
CA LEU A 321 -7.54 28.80 -3.21
C LEU A 321 -6.47 29.42 -4.11
N ASP A 322 -5.94 28.64 -5.08
CA ASP A 322 -5.00 29.12 -6.10
C ASP A 322 -5.72 29.47 -7.43
N GLU A 323 -7.05 29.55 -7.41
CA GLU A 323 -7.81 30.05 -8.54
C GLU A 323 -7.39 31.48 -8.91
N GLY A 324 -7.21 31.73 -10.20
CA GLY A 324 -6.76 33.04 -10.70
C GLY A 324 -5.25 33.30 -10.56
N ARG A 325 -4.50 32.47 -9.83
CA ARG A 325 -3.03 32.56 -9.82
C ARG A 325 -2.46 32.17 -11.19
N PRO A 326 -1.47 32.92 -11.72
CA PRO A 326 -0.79 32.56 -12.95
C PRO A 326 -0.10 31.20 -12.82
N GLY A 327 -0.22 30.36 -13.85
CA GLY A 327 0.40 29.03 -13.83
C GLY A 327 1.93 29.04 -13.78
N ALA A 328 2.58 30.18 -14.06
CA ALA A 328 4.03 30.37 -13.92
C ALA A 328 4.47 30.51 -12.45
N ASP A 329 3.55 30.84 -11.54
CA ASP A 329 3.80 31.01 -10.11
C ASP A 329 3.51 29.74 -9.30
N LEU A 330 3.20 28.63 -9.99
CA LEU A 330 2.81 27.34 -9.42
C LEU A 330 3.75 26.24 -9.90
N THR A 331 4.08 25.30 -9.02
CA THR A 331 4.81 24.08 -9.39
C THR A 331 3.95 23.26 -10.34
N THR A 332 4.42 23.06 -11.58
CA THR A 332 3.69 22.32 -12.60
C THR A 332 4.01 20.83 -12.54
N LEU A 333 2.97 20.02 -12.42
CA LEU A 333 3.01 18.56 -12.37
C LEU A 333 2.38 18.01 -13.65
N VAL A 334 2.96 16.97 -14.23
CA VAL A 334 2.50 16.40 -15.52
C VAL A 334 2.24 14.90 -15.46
N THR A 335 2.31 14.31 -14.26
CA THR A 335 2.02 12.89 -14.03
C THR A 335 1.13 12.72 -12.80
N PRO A 336 0.29 11.66 -12.75
CA PRO A 336 -0.44 11.30 -11.55
C PRO A 336 0.47 11.10 -10.33
N GLU A 337 1.64 10.49 -10.52
CA GLU A 337 2.60 10.23 -9.45
C GLU A 337 3.19 11.53 -8.88
N GLY A 338 3.43 12.55 -9.73
CA GLY A 338 3.79 13.88 -9.26
C GLY A 338 2.70 14.53 -8.41
N VAL A 339 1.41 14.34 -8.79
CA VAL A 339 0.27 14.77 -7.96
C VAL A 339 0.27 14.04 -6.62
N ARG A 340 0.42 12.71 -6.63
CA ARG A 340 0.51 11.91 -5.40
C ARG A 340 1.58 12.45 -4.45
N ASP A 341 2.79 12.66 -4.95
CA ASP A 341 3.92 13.06 -4.11
C ASP A 341 3.73 14.48 -3.55
N GLN A 342 3.07 15.36 -4.32
CA GLN A 342 2.69 16.69 -3.85
C GLN A 342 1.60 16.65 -2.78
N VAL A 343 0.54 15.86 -2.96
CA VAL A 343 -0.67 15.93 -2.11
C VAL A 343 -0.62 15.04 -0.87
N ARG A 344 0.41 14.19 -0.72
CA ARG A 344 0.59 13.36 0.48
C ARG A 344 1.12 14.11 1.70
N PHE A 345 1.50 15.37 1.52
CA PHE A 345 1.98 16.24 2.57
C PHE A 345 1.18 17.55 2.61
N THR A 346 1.11 18.17 3.78
CA THR A 346 0.54 19.52 3.98
C THR A 346 1.51 20.60 3.49
N ASP A 347 1.10 21.87 3.51
CA ASP A 347 2.01 23.02 3.33
C ASP A 347 3.17 23.03 4.35
N GLY A 348 2.98 22.42 5.53
CA GLY A 348 4.01 22.29 6.59
C GLY A 348 4.92 21.07 6.45
N GLY A 349 4.69 20.22 5.44
CA GLY A 349 5.45 18.98 5.24
C GLY A 349 4.98 17.81 6.11
N GLU A 350 3.90 17.96 6.89
CA GLU A 350 3.33 16.86 7.66
C GLU A 350 2.61 15.86 6.74
N HIS A 351 2.72 14.57 7.05
CA HIS A 351 2.04 13.53 6.30
C HIS A 351 0.50 13.64 6.41
N ARG A 352 -0.21 13.41 5.30
CA ARG A 352 -1.67 13.44 5.19
C ARG A 352 -2.26 12.03 5.07
N PRO A 353 -2.50 11.30 6.18
CA PRO A 353 -3.04 9.93 6.11
C PRO A 353 -4.55 9.89 5.75
N VAL A 354 -5.26 11.00 5.95
CA VAL A 354 -6.68 11.17 5.57
C VAL A 354 -6.75 12.32 4.59
N HIS A 355 -6.96 11.99 3.32
CA HIS A 355 -6.80 12.90 2.20
C HIS A 355 -7.92 13.93 2.11
N THR A 356 -9.05 13.70 2.78
CA THR A 356 -10.17 14.65 2.85
C THR A 356 -10.12 15.60 4.04
N LEU A 357 -9.04 15.61 4.84
CA LEU A 357 -8.82 16.72 5.76
C LEU A 357 -8.58 18.02 4.97
N ARG A 358 -9.06 19.14 5.51
CA ARG A 358 -8.95 20.49 4.94
C ARG A 358 -7.54 21.05 5.09
N ASN A 359 -6.59 20.38 4.45
CA ASN A 359 -5.17 20.62 4.56
C ASN A 359 -4.45 20.23 3.27
N LEU A 360 -5.16 20.22 2.13
CA LEU A 360 -4.54 20.03 0.83
C LEU A 360 -3.55 21.17 0.56
N PRO A 361 -2.30 20.88 0.17
CA PRO A 361 -1.31 21.93 -0.04
C PRO A 361 -1.69 22.85 -1.20
N ARG A 362 -1.13 24.05 -1.20
CA ARG A 362 -1.27 25.07 -2.26
C ARG A 362 0.00 25.15 -3.10
N GLY A 363 0.01 26.01 -4.11
CA GLY A 363 1.21 26.33 -4.87
C GLY A 363 1.57 25.34 -5.98
N TRP A 364 0.63 24.47 -6.36
CA TRP A 364 0.81 23.49 -7.43
C TRP A 364 -0.32 23.57 -8.46
N ARG A 365 0.01 23.14 -9.69
CA ARG A 365 -0.96 22.84 -10.74
C ARG A 365 -0.56 21.53 -11.41
N ALA A 366 -1.53 20.69 -11.76
CA ALA A 366 -1.30 19.48 -12.53
C ALA A 366 -2.00 19.58 -13.88
N VAL A 367 -1.30 19.29 -14.97
CA VAL A 367 -1.85 19.28 -16.33
C VAL A 367 -1.81 17.85 -16.84
N LEU A 368 -2.98 17.23 -16.97
CA LEU A 368 -3.12 15.78 -17.14
C LEU A 368 -4.06 15.41 -18.28
N SER A 369 -3.77 14.29 -18.94
CA SER A 369 -4.69 13.68 -19.91
C SER A 369 -5.98 13.19 -19.23
N GLU A 370 -7.05 12.95 -20.00
CA GLU A 370 -8.26 12.31 -19.45
C GLU A 370 -7.97 10.92 -18.86
N ALA A 371 -7.03 10.17 -19.45
CA ALA A 371 -6.61 8.86 -18.97
C ALA A 371 -5.89 8.93 -17.61
N ASP A 372 -5.12 9.98 -17.38
CA ASP A 372 -4.36 10.20 -16.14
C ASP A 372 -5.19 10.85 -15.04
N LEU A 373 -6.23 11.62 -15.42
CA LEU A 373 -7.10 12.34 -14.50
C LEU A 373 -7.68 11.42 -13.43
N ARG A 374 -8.09 10.20 -13.83
CA ARG A 374 -8.65 9.22 -12.92
C ARG A 374 -7.70 8.89 -11.77
N ARG A 375 -6.48 8.49 -12.11
CA ARG A 375 -5.46 8.10 -11.14
C ARG A 375 -5.05 9.28 -10.26
N ALA A 376 -4.87 10.47 -10.86
CA ALA A 376 -4.55 11.66 -10.10
C ALA A 376 -5.64 12.02 -9.09
N MET A 377 -6.91 11.97 -9.49
CA MET A 377 -8.03 12.21 -8.59
C MET A 377 -8.16 11.14 -7.50
N HIS A 378 -7.83 9.88 -7.77
CA HIS A 378 -7.68 8.85 -6.72
C HIS A 378 -6.56 9.18 -5.74
N TYR A 379 -5.44 9.75 -6.19
CA TYR A 379 -4.38 10.20 -5.28
C TYR A 379 -4.78 11.43 -4.47
N VAL A 380 -5.56 12.35 -5.04
CA VAL A 380 -6.03 13.52 -4.28
C VAL A 380 -7.12 13.14 -3.29
N TYR A 381 -8.12 12.37 -3.71
CA TYR A 381 -9.27 11.99 -2.90
C TYR A 381 -9.71 10.53 -3.16
N PRO A 382 -9.07 9.55 -2.50
CA PRO A 382 -9.41 8.13 -2.62
C PRO A 382 -10.90 7.84 -2.38
N ALA A 383 -11.51 7.09 -3.31
CA ALA A 383 -12.90 6.66 -3.31
C ALA A 383 -13.98 7.76 -3.24
N VAL A 384 -13.62 9.05 -3.27
CA VAL A 384 -14.60 10.15 -3.11
C VAL A 384 -15.58 10.19 -4.26
N ILE A 385 -15.14 9.95 -5.49
CA ILE A 385 -16.00 9.98 -6.68
C ILE A 385 -17.01 8.84 -6.63
N GLU A 386 -16.54 7.62 -6.35
CA GLU A 386 -17.36 6.41 -6.29
C GLU A 386 -18.35 6.43 -5.13
N GLU A 387 -17.90 6.85 -3.93
CA GLU A 387 -18.79 6.96 -2.77
C GLU A 387 -19.83 8.06 -2.97
N THR A 388 -19.47 9.18 -3.59
CA THR A 388 -20.41 10.27 -3.87
C THR A 388 -21.45 9.86 -4.88
N TYR A 389 -21.05 9.24 -5.99
CA TYR A 389 -21.98 8.72 -6.98
C TYR A 389 -22.93 7.68 -6.36
N ALA A 390 -22.40 6.73 -5.57
CA ALA A 390 -23.21 5.76 -4.88
C ALA A 390 -24.18 6.40 -3.87
N HIS A 391 -23.80 7.49 -3.20
CA HIS A 391 -24.67 8.25 -2.30
C HIS A 391 -25.83 8.89 -3.05
N ASP A 392 -25.54 9.56 -4.16
CA ASP A 392 -26.53 10.23 -5.00
C ASP A 392 -27.51 9.22 -5.64
N CYS A 393 -27.05 8.00 -5.93
CA CYS A 393 -27.90 6.88 -6.36
C CYS A 393 -28.59 6.12 -5.21
N HIS A 394 -28.46 6.57 -3.96
CA HIS A 394 -29.00 5.90 -2.76
C HIS A 394 -28.51 4.45 -2.56
N ALA A 395 -27.37 4.11 -3.14
CA ALA A 395 -26.73 2.81 -3.07
C ALA A 395 -25.62 2.75 -2.00
N LEU A 396 -25.09 3.90 -1.54
CA LEU A 396 -24.09 3.94 -0.49
C LEU A 396 -24.68 3.46 0.85
N ARG A 397 -24.04 2.45 1.45
CA ARG A 397 -24.42 1.91 2.76
C ARG A 397 -23.43 2.36 3.83
N PRO A 398 -23.84 3.24 4.76
CA PRO A 398 -22.98 3.60 5.88
C PRO A 398 -22.76 2.40 6.81
N THR A 399 -21.53 2.24 7.31
CA THR A 399 -21.19 1.26 8.35
C THR A 399 -21.22 1.96 9.71
N PRO A 400 -22.13 1.59 10.62
CA PRO A 400 -22.21 2.21 11.95
C PRO A 400 -20.93 1.99 12.76
N TRP A 401 -20.62 2.95 13.64
CA TRP A 401 -19.46 2.87 14.54
C TRP A 401 -19.33 1.52 15.25
N ALA A 402 -20.44 1.01 15.80
CA ALA A 402 -20.42 -0.26 16.54
C ALA A 402 -19.90 -1.44 15.69
N THR A 403 -20.19 -1.45 14.38
CA THR A 403 -19.68 -2.47 13.46
C THR A 403 -18.19 -2.28 13.21
N THR A 404 -17.73 -1.05 12.98
CA THR A 404 -16.31 -0.73 12.82
C THR A 404 -15.51 -1.09 14.07
N ALA A 405 -16.00 -0.71 15.25
CA ALA A 405 -15.37 -0.97 16.54
C ALA A 405 -15.26 -2.48 16.83
N ARG A 406 -16.32 -3.26 16.59
CA ARG A 406 -16.34 -4.73 16.81
C ARG A 406 -15.30 -5.48 15.98
N ARG A 407 -14.93 -4.96 14.81
CA ARG A 407 -13.87 -5.56 14.01
C ARG A 407 -12.50 -5.37 14.64
N GLN A 408 -12.29 -4.31 15.42
CA GLN A 408 -10.97 -3.98 15.95
C GLN A 408 -10.49 -4.98 16.98
N THR A 409 -9.19 -5.25 16.96
CA THR A 409 -8.52 -6.30 17.74
C THR A 409 -7.18 -5.81 18.28
N GLY A 410 -6.54 -6.60 19.14
CA GLY A 410 -5.25 -6.24 19.74
C GLY A 410 -5.32 -4.90 20.49
N ILE A 411 -4.36 -4.01 20.23
CA ILE A 411 -4.32 -2.69 20.87
C ILE A 411 -5.55 -1.82 20.58
N TYR A 412 -6.24 -2.05 19.46
CA TYR A 412 -7.43 -1.32 19.04
C TYR A 412 -8.73 -1.94 19.57
N ALA A 413 -8.72 -3.14 20.14
CA ALA A 413 -9.93 -3.77 20.72
C ALA A 413 -10.58 -2.90 21.81
N LYS A 414 -9.79 -2.02 22.44
CA LYS A 414 -10.27 -1.05 23.45
C LYS A 414 -11.39 -0.14 22.93
N VAL A 415 -11.42 0.19 21.64
CA VAL A 415 -12.45 1.09 21.08
C VAL A 415 -13.86 0.50 21.16
N GLN A 416 -13.99 -0.83 21.32
CA GLN A 416 -15.26 -1.49 21.57
C GLN A 416 -15.93 -1.06 22.88
N LYS A 417 -15.15 -0.53 23.83
CA LYS A 417 -15.62 -0.02 25.12
C LYS A 417 -15.95 1.48 25.11
N ALA A 418 -15.71 2.17 23.99
CA ALA A 418 -15.97 3.60 23.88
C ALA A 418 -17.47 3.89 24.03
N THR A 419 -17.81 4.83 24.90
CA THR A 419 -19.20 5.31 25.03
C THR A 419 -19.58 6.17 23.82
N PRO A 420 -20.87 6.28 23.47
CA PRO A 420 -21.31 7.17 22.40
C PRO A 420 -20.83 8.62 22.56
N ALA A 421 -20.75 9.11 23.79
CA ALA A 421 -20.27 10.46 24.09
C ALA A 421 -18.76 10.62 23.78
N GLN A 422 -17.93 9.63 24.12
CA GLN A 422 -16.49 9.65 23.78
C GLN A 422 -16.27 9.59 22.27
N VAL A 423 -17.01 8.74 21.58
CA VAL A 423 -16.92 8.63 20.11
C VAL A 423 -17.32 9.94 19.46
N GLU A 424 -18.41 10.57 19.91
CA GLU A 424 -18.86 11.85 19.38
C GLU A 424 -17.88 12.98 19.70
N HIS A 425 -17.32 13.03 20.91
CA HIS A 425 -16.31 14.01 21.27
C HIS A 425 -15.08 13.92 20.36
N VAL A 426 -14.51 12.72 20.22
CA VAL A 426 -13.36 12.50 19.33
C VAL A 426 -13.71 12.83 17.88
N ALA A 427 -14.87 12.40 17.42
CA ALA A 427 -15.30 12.65 16.05
C ALA A 427 -15.55 14.13 15.78
N GLN A 428 -16.01 14.92 16.75
CA GLN A 428 -16.10 16.37 16.62
C GLN A 428 -14.72 17.00 16.44
N ASP A 429 -13.76 16.66 17.29
CA ASP A 429 -12.42 17.22 17.21
C ASP A 429 -11.73 16.88 15.88
N VAL A 430 -11.80 15.62 15.46
CA VAL A 430 -11.14 15.13 14.24
C VAL A 430 -11.89 15.56 12.99
N CYS A 431 -13.21 15.33 12.95
CA CYS A 431 -13.98 15.44 11.71
C CYS A 431 -14.41 16.87 11.39
N THR A 432 -14.31 17.82 12.32
CA THR A 432 -14.53 19.26 12.02
C THR A 432 -13.53 19.75 10.98
N GLY A 433 -12.30 19.22 10.99
CA GLY A 433 -11.29 19.49 9.97
C GLY A 433 -11.47 18.69 8.68
N CYS A 434 -12.48 17.83 8.56
CA CYS A 434 -12.68 16.95 7.40
C CYS A 434 -13.75 17.51 6.45
N LEU A 435 -13.57 17.32 5.15
CA LEU A 435 -14.54 17.67 4.12
C LEU A 435 -15.77 16.75 4.13
N ARG A 436 -15.66 15.54 4.70
CA ARG A 436 -16.70 14.53 4.60
C ARG A 436 -17.80 14.68 5.66
N THR A 437 -19.04 14.38 5.28
CA THR A 437 -20.22 14.31 6.15
C THR A 437 -20.39 12.90 6.72
N ARG A 438 -20.39 12.76 8.06
CA ARG A 438 -20.44 11.49 8.81
C ARG A 438 -21.78 10.75 8.70
N LEU A 439 -22.03 10.09 7.56
CA LEU A 439 -23.24 9.29 7.37
C LEU A 439 -23.33 8.13 8.36
N TRP A 440 -22.19 7.54 8.74
CA TRP A 440 -22.10 6.51 9.76
C TRP A 440 -22.54 6.96 11.17
N ALA A 441 -22.55 8.27 11.42
CA ALA A 441 -23.04 8.90 12.65
C ALA A 441 -24.46 9.47 12.52
N GLY A 442 -25.17 9.15 11.43
CA GLY A 442 -26.54 9.63 11.18
C GLY A 442 -26.64 11.05 10.63
N HIS A 443 -25.52 11.70 10.28
CA HIS A 443 -25.56 13.00 9.61
C HIS A 443 -26.13 12.84 8.20
N LYS A 444 -26.90 13.84 7.75
CA LYS A 444 -27.52 13.83 6.41
C LYS A 444 -26.72 14.68 5.44
N LEU A 445 -26.41 14.12 4.28
CA LEU A 445 -25.86 14.84 3.13
C LEU A 445 -26.93 14.95 2.06
N THR A 446 -27.44 16.16 1.81
CA THR A 446 -28.54 16.42 0.87
C THR A 446 -28.08 16.66 -0.56
N GLN A 447 -26.92 17.29 -0.73
CA GLN A 447 -26.33 17.60 -2.02
C GLN A 447 -24.84 17.31 -1.99
N SER A 448 -24.33 16.83 -3.11
CA SER A 448 -22.93 16.46 -3.28
C SER A 448 -22.20 17.42 -4.21
N PHE A 449 -20.88 17.22 -4.39
CA PHE A 449 -20.12 17.96 -5.40
C PHE A 449 -20.59 17.66 -6.83
N LEU A 450 -21.11 16.46 -7.11
CA LEU A 450 -21.72 16.14 -8.41
C LEU A 450 -22.99 16.97 -8.67
N ASN A 451 -23.61 17.48 -7.61
CA ASN A 451 -24.79 18.34 -7.64
C ASN A 451 -24.46 19.83 -7.38
N GLY A 452 -23.19 20.21 -7.53
CA GLY A 452 -22.74 21.62 -7.46
C GLY A 452 -22.39 22.13 -6.06
N VAL A 453 -22.30 21.26 -5.04
CA VAL A 453 -21.85 21.64 -3.68
C VAL A 453 -20.44 21.08 -3.43
N PRO A 454 -19.35 21.86 -3.60
CA PRO A 454 -17.99 21.32 -3.62
C PRO A 454 -17.59 20.52 -2.36
N GLY A 455 -18.04 20.96 -1.18
CA GLY A 455 -17.81 20.27 0.09
C GLY A 455 -18.77 19.12 0.40
N GLY A 456 -19.70 18.81 -0.50
CA GLY A 456 -20.69 17.75 -0.31
C GLY A 456 -20.09 16.37 -0.59
N ILE A 457 -19.37 15.81 0.38
CA ILE A 457 -18.70 14.50 0.26
C ILE A 457 -19.21 13.57 1.37
N PRO A 458 -19.66 12.35 1.08
CA PRO A 458 -20.11 11.40 2.10
C PRO A 458 -18.93 10.74 2.84
N CYS A 459 -19.13 10.40 4.11
CA CYS A 459 -18.27 9.52 4.89
C CYS A 459 -19.08 8.28 5.28
N ALA A 460 -18.85 7.16 4.60
CA ALA A 460 -19.61 5.94 4.80
C ALA A 460 -19.22 5.18 6.08
N GLU A 461 -17.99 5.33 6.58
CA GLU A 461 -17.48 4.57 7.72
C GLU A 461 -16.45 5.40 8.48
N ALA A 462 -16.35 5.24 9.81
CA ALA A 462 -15.33 5.91 10.61
C ALA A 462 -13.91 5.45 10.15
N CYS A 463 -13.05 6.40 9.82
CA CYS A 463 -11.71 6.10 9.29
C CYS A 463 -10.75 5.59 10.38
N THR A 464 -9.62 5.03 9.96
CA THR A 464 -8.59 4.46 10.86
C THR A 464 -8.01 5.50 11.80
N PHE A 465 -7.97 6.78 11.40
CA PHE A 465 -7.53 7.89 12.23
C PHE A 465 -8.51 8.15 13.40
N VAL A 466 -9.83 8.19 13.14
CA VAL A 466 -10.84 8.28 14.21
C VAL A 466 -10.77 7.07 15.14
N VAL A 467 -10.57 5.86 14.61
CA VAL A 467 -10.40 4.65 15.43
C VAL A 467 -9.18 4.77 16.35
N ALA A 468 -8.06 5.30 15.86
CA ALA A 468 -6.86 5.51 16.66
C ALA A 468 -7.07 6.56 17.76
N GLU A 469 -7.69 7.70 17.42
CA GLU A 469 -7.97 8.75 18.39
C GLU A 469 -8.96 8.30 19.47
N VAL A 470 -10.00 7.52 19.12
CA VAL A 470 -10.92 6.94 20.10
C VAL A 470 -10.19 5.95 21.02
N ARG A 471 -9.19 5.21 20.52
CA ARG A 471 -8.38 4.32 21.36
C ARG A 471 -7.60 5.13 22.41
N GLU A 472 -7.01 6.25 22.03
CA GLU A 472 -6.27 7.11 22.96
C GLU A 472 -7.19 7.77 23.98
N GLU A 473 -8.38 8.24 23.55
CA GLU A 473 -9.44 8.75 24.42
C GLU A 473 -9.84 7.72 25.48
N VAL A 474 -10.19 6.50 25.06
CA VAL A 474 -10.56 5.41 25.97
C VAL A 474 -9.40 4.99 26.89
N SER A 475 -8.16 5.21 26.44
CA SER A 475 -6.97 4.93 27.25
C SER A 475 -6.60 6.07 28.21
N GLY A 476 -7.33 7.20 28.19
CA GLY A 476 -7.04 8.38 29.00
C GLY A 476 -5.75 9.10 28.58
N LYS A 477 -5.27 8.88 27.35
CA LYS A 477 -4.00 9.40 26.83
C LYS A 477 -4.17 10.60 25.88
N ARG A 478 -5.41 10.94 25.54
CA ARG A 478 -5.72 12.04 24.63
C ARG A 478 -5.56 13.39 25.36
N GLY A 479 -4.82 14.32 24.75
CA GLY A 479 -4.54 15.66 25.32
C GLY A 479 -3.29 15.77 26.21
N GLY A 480 -2.60 14.67 26.51
CA GLY A 480 -1.27 14.70 27.12
C GLY A 480 -0.21 14.87 26.02
N GLY A 481 0.38 16.06 25.90
CA GLY A 481 1.35 16.37 24.85
C GLY A 481 2.51 15.37 24.74
N GLY A 482 2.94 15.12 23.50
CA GLY A 482 4.13 14.33 23.15
C GLY A 482 3.82 12.88 22.82
N HIS A 483 3.59 12.59 21.53
CA HIS A 483 3.55 11.23 21.01
C HIS A 483 4.88 10.50 21.24
N SER A 484 4.98 9.68 22.28
CA SER A 484 5.92 8.56 22.29
C SER A 484 5.15 7.28 21.92
N HIS A 485 5.10 7.01 20.63
CA HIS A 485 4.93 5.65 20.15
C HIS A 485 6.33 5.02 20.08
N SER A 486 6.84 4.59 21.24
CA SER A 486 7.95 3.62 21.27
C SER A 486 7.45 2.32 20.65
N HIS A 487 8.09 1.92 19.55
CA HIS A 487 7.91 0.64 18.90
C HIS A 487 8.26 -0.53 19.82
#